data_AF-A0A920BN13-F1
#
_entry.id   AF-A0A920BN13-F1
#
_cell.length_a   1.000
_cell.length_b   1.000
_cell.length_c   1.000
_cell.angle_alpha   90.00
_cell.angle_beta   90.00
_cell.angle_gamma   90.00
#
_symmetry.space_group_name_H-M   'P 1'
#
loop_
_entity.id
_entity.type
_entity.pdbx_description
1 polymer ?
#
loop_
_entity_poly.entity_id
_entity_poly.type
_entity_poly.pdbx_seq_one_letter_code
_entity_poly.pdbx_strand_id
1 'polypeptide(L)'
;MNSKEGSLYVTDVFCGWDTEFAEPYRFVGEYATHAYFCNIMFPKAVRDDSDRPETGWTILNVPSFIADPERDHTKSNRAVIMDIVNRVALVVGPADYCGVNKKTMFTVMNYVLPSKGQLSMHCSANVGADDDSAILFGLSGTGKTTLSADPDRLLIGDDEHVWTDLGVSNFEDGCYAKLIDLDKEAEPVIAAALSMKGTLIENVPPLPGKPIEETNPQELDLFDGSRTENTRFAYPLTCNPSVASGAAGPHPKTIVLLTADAFGVLPPVSILSRDEVMYHLSPVSLQNLLGRK
;
A
#
# COMPACT_ATOMS: atom_id res chain seq x y z
N MET A 1 28.45 -3.15 7.33
CA MET A 1 28.09 -4.33 6.51
C MET A 1 29.30 -5.04 5.96
N ASN A 2 30.20 -4.38 5.20
CA ASN A 2 31.40 -5.02 4.64
C ASN A 2 32.30 -5.68 5.70
N SER A 3 32.46 -5.06 6.86
CA SER A 3 33.22 -5.63 7.98
C SER A 3 32.53 -6.79 8.71
N LYS A 4 31.23 -7.03 8.44
CA LYS A 4 30.42 -8.09 9.05
C LYS A 4 30.07 -9.20 8.06
N GLU A 5 30.59 -9.16 6.82
CA GLU A 5 30.24 -10.08 5.73
C GLU A 5 28.71 -10.26 5.55
N GLY A 6 27.94 -9.18 5.78
CA GLY A 6 26.49 -9.22 5.71
C GLY A 6 25.98 -9.30 4.27
N SER A 7 24.96 -10.14 4.04
CA SER A 7 24.26 -10.21 2.76
C SER A 7 23.27 -9.06 2.62
N LEU A 8 23.18 -8.52 1.41
CA LEU A 8 22.11 -7.61 1.00
C LEU A 8 21.14 -8.33 0.07
N TYR A 9 19.86 -8.04 0.22
CA TYR A 9 18.80 -8.51 -0.65
C TYR A 9 18.42 -7.39 -1.59
N VAL A 10 18.34 -7.71 -2.88
CA VAL A 10 18.01 -6.77 -3.95
C VAL A 10 16.79 -7.27 -4.68
N THR A 11 15.82 -6.39 -4.88
CA THR A 11 14.64 -6.67 -5.71
C THR A 11 14.42 -5.51 -6.67
N ASP A 12 14.39 -5.82 -7.96
CA ASP A 12 13.99 -4.88 -9.01
C ASP A 12 12.53 -5.09 -9.39
N VAL A 13 11.75 -4.01 -9.31
CA VAL A 13 10.32 -3.93 -9.63
C VAL A 13 10.02 -2.57 -10.29
N PHE A 14 8.76 -2.30 -10.55
CA PHE A 14 8.20 -1.02 -10.95
C PHE A 14 7.18 -0.55 -9.91
N CYS A 15 6.93 0.75 -9.82
CA CYS A 15 5.75 1.29 -9.15
C CYS A 15 4.82 1.88 -10.21
N GLY A 16 3.63 1.30 -10.39
CA GLY A 16 2.73 1.62 -11.50
C GLY A 16 2.61 0.50 -12.53
N TRP A 17 1.38 0.20 -12.93
CA TRP A 17 1.08 -0.66 -14.08
C TRP A 17 0.95 0.10 -15.41
N ASP A 18 0.67 1.41 -15.35
CA ASP A 18 0.66 2.27 -16.54
C ASP A 18 2.09 2.40 -17.09
N THR A 19 2.33 1.90 -18.31
CA THR A 19 3.66 1.86 -18.90
C THR A 19 4.31 3.23 -19.10
N GLU A 20 3.51 4.29 -19.28
CA GLU A 20 4.04 5.64 -19.49
C GLU A 20 4.49 6.28 -18.16
N PHE A 21 3.81 5.94 -17.08
CA PHE A 21 3.99 6.57 -15.77
C PHE A 21 4.64 5.68 -14.72
N ALA A 22 4.87 4.40 -15.02
CA ALA A 22 5.56 3.47 -14.14
C ALA A 22 7.02 3.89 -13.92
N GLU A 23 7.40 4.02 -12.66
CA GLU A 23 8.77 4.35 -12.27
C GLU A 23 9.54 3.07 -11.89
N PRO A 24 10.74 2.83 -12.45
CA PRO A 24 11.57 1.70 -12.02
C PRO A 24 11.94 1.86 -10.54
N TYR A 25 11.77 0.80 -9.76
CA TYR A 25 12.04 0.79 -8.32
C TYR A 25 12.99 -0.36 -7.98
N ARG A 26 14.16 -0.02 -7.42
CA ARG A 26 15.11 -0.97 -6.84
C ARG A 26 15.06 -0.89 -5.31
N PHE A 27 14.70 -1.99 -4.68
CA PHE A 27 14.92 -2.19 -3.25
C PHE A 27 16.31 -2.78 -3.03
N VAL A 28 17.06 -2.25 -2.06
CA VAL A 28 18.27 -2.85 -1.50
C VAL A 28 18.19 -2.81 0.01
N GLY A 29 18.30 -3.94 0.70
CA GLY A 29 18.27 -3.91 2.15
C GLY A 29 18.72 -5.17 2.85
N GLU A 30 18.79 -5.08 4.18
CA GLU A 30 19.33 -6.13 5.05
C GLU A 30 18.33 -7.26 5.35
N TYR A 31 17.02 -7.01 5.16
CA TYR A 31 15.96 -7.98 5.44
C TYR A 31 15.42 -8.65 4.18
N ALA A 32 15.53 -9.98 4.12
CA ALA A 32 14.91 -10.80 3.08
C ALA A 32 13.40 -10.56 3.01
N THR A 33 12.75 -10.43 4.18
CA THR A 33 11.32 -10.17 4.31
C THR A 33 10.90 -8.87 3.62
N HIS A 34 11.70 -7.79 3.69
CA HIS A 34 11.40 -6.54 2.99
C HIS A 34 11.61 -6.65 1.48
N ALA A 35 12.65 -7.35 1.04
CA ALA A 35 12.90 -7.59 -0.38
C ALA A 35 11.77 -8.41 -0.99
N TYR A 36 11.30 -9.43 -0.26
CA TYR A 36 10.16 -10.25 -0.62
C TYR A 36 8.85 -9.46 -0.57
N PHE A 37 8.62 -8.64 0.44
CA PHE A 37 7.48 -7.72 0.50
C PHE A 37 7.43 -6.81 -0.73
N CYS A 38 8.55 -6.22 -1.15
CA CYS A 38 8.58 -5.42 -2.37
C CYS A 38 8.30 -6.27 -3.61
N ASN A 39 8.79 -7.52 -3.65
CA ASN A 39 8.52 -8.44 -4.76
C ASN A 39 7.04 -8.76 -4.93
N ILE A 40 6.28 -8.87 -3.83
CA ILE A 40 4.84 -9.20 -3.87
C ILE A 40 3.95 -7.97 -4.03
N MET A 41 4.38 -6.81 -3.54
CA MET A 41 3.57 -5.59 -3.56
C MET A 41 3.71 -4.77 -4.84
N PHE A 42 4.75 -5.01 -5.65
CA PHE A 42 5.04 -4.17 -6.81
C PHE A 42 5.17 -4.98 -8.10
N PRO A 43 4.71 -4.41 -9.24
CA PRO A 43 4.76 -5.09 -10.53
C PRO A 43 6.20 -5.31 -11.01
N LYS A 44 6.42 -6.42 -11.71
CA LYS A 44 7.76 -6.83 -12.18
C LYS A 44 7.95 -6.71 -13.70
N ALA A 45 6.87 -6.79 -14.46
CA ALA A 45 6.89 -6.90 -15.92
C ALA A 45 5.91 -5.92 -16.56
N VAL A 46 6.20 -4.62 -16.41
CA VAL A 46 5.35 -3.54 -16.93
C VAL A 46 5.77 -3.17 -18.35
N ARG A 47 7.07 -2.88 -18.53
CA ARG A 47 7.69 -2.54 -19.81
C ARG A 47 9.17 -2.90 -19.81
N ASP A 48 9.86 -2.62 -20.90
CA ASP A 48 11.32 -2.68 -20.96
C ASP A 48 11.95 -1.77 -19.90
N ASP A 49 12.97 -2.29 -19.22
CA ASP A 49 13.61 -1.70 -18.02
C ASP A 49 14.99 -1.09 -18.34
N SER A 50 15.25 -0.79 -19.62
CA SER A 50 16.54 -0.24 -20.06
C SER A 50 16.84 1.16 -19.52
N ASP A 51 15.81 1.91 -19.10
CA ASP A 51 15.93 3.27 -18.56
C ASP A 51 16.13 3.33 -17.04
N ARG A 52 16.16 2.18 -16.34
CA ARG A 52 16.40 2.12 -14.88
C ARG A 52 17.64 2.90 -14.43
N PRO A 53 18.80 2.87 -15.14
CA PRO A 53 19.97 3.64 -14.72
C PRO A 53 19.73 5.16 -14.68
N GLU A 54 18.84 5.68 -15.52
CA GLU A 54 18.55 7.12 -15.64
C GLU A 54 17.35 7.57 -14.80
N THR A 55 16.30 6.75 -14.72
CA THR A 55 15.00 7.14 -14.14
C THR A 55 14.67 6.39 -12.84
N GLY A 56 15.40 5.32 -12.53
CA GLY A 56 15.08 4.42 -11.44
C GLY A 56 15.27 5.04 -10.05
N TRP A 57 14.33 4.72 -9.16
CA TRP A 57 14.41 5.04 -7.74
C TRP A 57 15.06 3.88 -6.98
N THR A 58 16.00 4.20 -6.09
CA THR A 58 16.62 3.20 -5.22
C THR A 58 16.26 3.47 -3.76
N ILE A 59 15.63 2.51 -3.10
CA ILE A 59 15.42 2.55 -1.65
C ILE A 59 16.49 1.67 -0.99
N LEU A 60 17.32 2.31 -0.16
CA LEU A 60 18.29 1.64 0.71
C LEU A 60 17.70 1.48 2.11
N ASN A 61 17.32 0.25 2.45
CA ASN A 61 16.77 -0.09 3.76
C ASN A 61 17.84 -0.76 4.63
N VAL A 62 18.42 0.04 5.53
CA VAL A 62 19.61 -0.31 6.31
C VAL A 62 19.31 -0.20 7.80
N PRO A 63 18.51 -1.12 8.36
CA PRO A 63 18.05 -1.02 9.74
C PRO A 63 19.18 -1.11 10.78
N SER A 64 20.32 -1.70 10.41
CA SER A 64 21.51 -1.75 11.27
C SER A 64 22.22 -0.41 11.42
N PHE A 65 21.96 0.56 10.52
CA PHE A 65 22.43 1.93 10.69
C PHE A 65 21.51 2.63 11.68
N ILE A 66 21.98 2.85 12.90
CA ILE A 66 21.25 3.59 13.92
C ILE A 66 21.62 5.07 13.77
N ALA A 67 20.64 5.89 13.43
CA ALA A 67 20.87 7.33 13.33
C ALA A 67 21.19 7.92 14.72
N ASP A 68 22.11 8.86 14.74
CA ASP A 68 22.43 9.68 15.91
C ASP A 68 21.74 11.05 15.72
N PRO A 69 20.71 11.40 16.50
CA PRO A 69 19.97 12.65 16.33
C PRO A 69 20.83 13.91 16.34
N GLU A 70 21.89 13.96 17.17
CA GLU A 70 22.74 15.15 17.27
C GLU A 70 23.69 15.25 16.08
N ARG A 71 24.28 14.13 15.66
CA ARG A 71 25.23 14.06 14.53
C ARG A 71 24.55 14.16 13.18
N ASP A 72 23.43 13.44 13.00
CA ASP A 72 22.76 13.26 11.71
C ASP A 72 21.59 14.23 11.50
N HIS A 73 21.27 15.03 12.52
CA HIS A 73 20.14 15.97 12.50
C HIS A 73 18.78 15.31 12.25
N THR A 74 18.61 14.07 12.70
CA THR A 74 17.34 13.34 12.65
C THR A 74 16.54 13.56 13.92
N LYS A 75 15.21 13.40 13.87
CA LYS A 75 14.34 13.53 15.05
C LYS A 75 14.56 12.39 16.07
N SER A 76 14.94 11.22 15.59
CA SER A 76 15.15 10.03 16.40
C SER A 76 16.24 9.16 15.77
N ASN A 77 16.47 7.99 16.36
CA ASN A 77 17.39 6.99 15.83
C ASN A 77 16.86 6.24 14.58
N ARG A 78 15.68 6.62 14.10
CA ARG A 78 15.06 6.15 12.85
C ARG A 78 14.82 7.33 11.94
N ALA A 79 15.01 7.14 10.64
CA ALA A 79 14.68 8.16 9.65
C ALA A 79 14.32 7.54 8.30
N VAL A 80 13.43 8.23 7.58
CA VAL A 80 13.23 8.06 6.15
C VAL A 80 13.68 9.36 5.49
N ILE A 81 14.69 9.29 4.64
CA ILE A 81 15.31 10.46 4.00
C ILE A 81 15.20 10.26 2.50
N MET A 82 14.68 11.24 1.77
CA MET A 82 14.55 11.18 0.31
C MET A 82 15.44 12.23 -0.35
N ASP A 83 16.39 11.75 -1.14
CA ASP A 83 17.14 12.57 -2.09
C ASP A 83 16.48 12.46 -3.46
N ILE A 84 15.67 13.46 -3.77
CA ILE A 84 14.92 13.52 -5.02
C ILE A 84 15.85 13.74 -6.22
N VAL A 85 16.94 14.49 -6.05
CA VAL A 85 17.88 14.81 -7.12
C VAL A 85 18.59 13.54 -7.59
N ASN A 86 19.05 12.73 -6.64
CA ASN A 86 19.75 11.48 -6.92
C ASN A 86 18.81 10.27 -7.01
N ARG A 87 17.49 10.44 -6.82
CA ARG A 87 16.47 9.37 -6.81
C ARG A 87 16.77 8.24 -5.83
N VAL A 88 17.25 8.60 -4.64
CA VAL A 88 17.57 7.65 -3.57
C VAL A 88 16.73 7.96 -2.35
N ALA A 89 16.16 6.93 -1.72
CA ALA A 89 15.62 7.03 -0.38
C ALA A 89 16.41 6.15 0.60
N LEU A 90 16.66 6.66 1.80
CA LEU A 90 17.29 5.94 2.89
C LEU A 90 16.25 5.64 3.96
N VAL A 91 16.13 4.38 4.35
CA VAL A 91 15.35 3.95 5.51
C VAL A 91 16.34 3.39 6.53
N VAL A 92 16.50 4.09 7.66
CA VAL A 92 17.50 3.78 8.69
C VAL A 92 16.90 3.65 10.08
N GLY A 93 17.65 3.00 10.97
CA GLY A 93 17.21 2.58 12.30
C GLY A 93 16.34 1.32 12.24
N PRO A 94 15.92 0.75 13.39
CA PRO A 94 15.09 -0.46 13.43
C PRO A 94 13.67 -0.18 12.92
N ALA A 95 13.55 0.01 11.61
CA ALA A 95 12.36 0.27 10.84
C ALA A 95 11.93 -1.03 10.15
N ASP A 96 11.58 -2.01 10.98
CA ASP A 96 11.16 -3.38 10.65
C ASP A 96 9.70 -3.49 10.17
N TYR A 97 9.05 -2.35 9.95
CA TYR A 97 7.70 -2.25 9.39
C TYR A 97 7.74 -2.29 7.86
N CYS A 98 7.21 -3.34 7.24
CA CYS A 98 7.27 -3.55 5.79
C CYS A 98 6.67 -2.38 5.00
N GLY A 99 5.57 -1.80 5.52
CA GLY A 99 4.86 -0.68 4.91
C GLY A 99 5.70 0.58 4.71
N VAL A 100 6.85 0.72 5.38
CA VAL A 100 7.78 1.83 5.14
C VAL A 100 8.27 1.84 3.69
N ASN A 101 8.53 0.68 3.10
CA ASN A 101 9.02 0.57 1.72
C ASN A 101 7.91 0.94 0.73
N LYS A 102 6.69 0.44 0.96
CA LYS A 102 5.49 0.78 0.19
C LYS A 102 5.25 2.29 0.18
N LYS A 103 5.08 2.89 1.36
CA LYS A 103 4.72 4.31 1.48
C LYS A 103 5.86 5.26 1.08
N THR A 104 7.12 4.83 1.16
CA THR A 104 8.25 5.59 0.60
C THR A 104 8.09 5.73 -0.92
N MET A 105 7.79 4.64 -1.63
CA MET A 105 7.57 4.70 -3.08
C MET A 105 6.27 5.44 -3.44
N PHE A 106 5.20 5.29 -2.66
CA PHE A 106 3.99 6.10 -2.86
C PHE A 106 4.26 7.60 -2.70
N THR A 107 5.12 7.99 -1.75
CA THR A 107 5.51 9.40 -1.58
C THR A 107 6.28 9.91 -2.80
N VAL A 108 7.13 9.07 -3.40
CA VAL A 108 7.77 9.37 -4.69
C VAL A 108 6.73 9.59 -5.79
N MET A 109 5.75 8.70 -5.94
CA MET A 109 4.71 8.84 -6.96
C MET A 109 3.87 10.12 -6.77
N ASN A 110 3.55 10.46 -5.52
CA ASN A 110 2.87 11.72 -5.18
C ASN A 110 3.70 12.97 -5.48
N TYR A 111 5.02 12.86 -5.60
CA TYR A 111 5.89 13.96 -6.03
C TYR A 111 6.03 14.02 -7.55
N VAL A 112 6.32 12.87 -8.18
CA VAL A 112 6.65 12.78 -9.61
C VAL A 112 5.41 13.01 -10.48
N LEU A 113 4.29 12.36 -10.19
CA LEU A 113 3.15 12.33 -11.09
C LEU A 113 2.41 13.67 -11.25
N PRO A 114 2.22 14.48 -10.19
CA PRO A 114 1.64 15.81 -10.37
C PRO A 114 2.46 16.71 -11.29
N SER A 115 3.80 16.57 -11.31
CA SER A 115 4.66 17.31 -12.24
C SER A 115 4.47 16.89 -13.70
N LYS A 116 3.94 15.68 -13.93
CA LYS A 116 3.55 15.13 -15.23
C LYS A 116 2.05 15.34 -15.55
N GLY A 117 1.33 16.12 -14.73
CA GLY A 117 -0.09 16.40 -14.92
C GLY A 117 -1.05 15.27 -14.52
N GLN A 118 -0.56 14.23 -13.84
CA GLN A 118 -1.37 13.06 -13.46
C GLN A 118 -1.76 13.10 -11.99
N LEU A 119 -2.94 12.59 -11.65
CA LEU A 119 -3.46 12.61 -10.29
C LEU A 119 -3.11 11.32 -9.56
N SER A 120 -2.12 11.38 -8.66
CA SER A 120 -1.84 10.30 -7.70
C SER A 120 -2.87 10.31 -6.56
N MET A 121 -3.38 9.13 -6.18
CA MET A 121 -4.51 8.97 -5.28
C MET A 121 -4.25 7.87 -4.25
N HIS A 122 -4.69 8.13 -3.01
CA HIS A 122 -4.73 7.14 -1.93
C HIS A 122 -6.18 6.65 -1.78
N CYS A 123 -6.53 5.63 -2.57
CA CYS A 123 -7.88 5.14 -2.75
C CYS A 123 -7.87 3.65 -3.11
N SER A 124 -8.99 2.95 -2.95
CA SER A 124 -9.22 1.70 -3.67
C SER A 124 -9.97 2.00 -4.97
N ALA A 125 -9.89 1.08 -5.94
CA ALA A 125 -10.62 1.20 -7.19
C ALA A 125 -11.05 -0.16 -7.74
N ASN A 126 -12.20 -0.19 -8.40
CA ASN A 126 -12.74 -1.36 -9.09
C ASN A 126 -13.53 -0.95 -10.35
N VAL A 127 -13.83 -1.91 -11.21
CA VAL A 127 -14.60 -1.70 -12.44
C VAL A 127 -15.72 -2.74 -12.56
N GLY A 128 -16.93 -2.29 -12.89
CA GLY A 128 -18.07 -3.17 -13.13
C GLY A 128 -18.16 -3.63 -14.59
N ALA A 129 -19.18 -4.43 -14.89
CA ALA A 129 -19.36 -5.03 -16.21
C ALA A 129 -19.61 -4.03 -17.36
N ASP A 130 -20.08 -2.82 -17.04
CA ASP A 130 -20.39 -1.75 -18.01
C ASP A 130 -19.27 -0.70 -18.11
N ASP A 131 -18.03 -1.09 -17.82
CA ASP A 131 -16.85 -0.22 -17.81
C ASP A 131 -17.09 1.01 -16.90
N ASP A 132 -17.82 0.82 -15.80
CA ASP A 132 -18.15 1.83 -14.82
C ASP A 132 -17.15 1.79 -13.66
N SER A 133 -15.96 2.35 -13.86
CA SER A 133 -14.97 2.42 -12.78
C SER A 133 -15.45 3.26 -11.60
N ALA A 134 -15.11 2.83 -10.40
CA ALA A 134 -15.34 3.55 -9.15
C ALA A 134 -14.04 3.70 -8.37
N ILE A 135 -13.87 4.87 -7.74
CA ILE A 135 -12.76 5.17 -6.83
C ILE A 135 -13.34 5.40 -5.43
N LEU A 136 -12.73 4.80 -4.42
CA LEU A 136 -13.13 4.94 -3.03
C LEU A 136 -11.97 5.54 -2.22
N PHE A 137 -12.10 6.81 -1.86
CA PHE A 137 -11.17 7.49 -0.96
C PHE A 137 -11.51 7.18 0.49
N GLY A 138 -10.50 7.06 1.34
CA GLY A 138 -10.68 6.84 2.78
C GLY A 138 -9.36 6.54 3.47
N LEU A 139 -9.31 6.70 4.80
CA LEU A 139 -8.13 6.28 5.57
C LEU A 139 -8.09 4.75 5.76
N SER A 140 -6.98 4.25 6.32
CA SER A 140 -6.90 2.86 6.75
C SER A 140 -8.00 2.57 7.77
N GLY A 141 -8.78 1.52 7.56
CA GLY A 141 -9.87 1.10 8.46
C GLY A 141 -11.24 1.75 8.21
N THR A 142 -11.42 2.53 7.13
CA THR A 142 -12.74 3.11 6.77
C THR A 142 -13.54 2.27 5.77
N GLY A 143 -13.17 0.99 5.58
CA GLY A 143 -13.88 0.06 4.69
C GLY A 143 -13.44 0.08 3.21
N LYS A 144 -12.34 0.76 2.84
CA LYS A 144 -11.84 0.80 1.44
C LYS A 144 -11.68 -0.59 0.83
N THR A 145 -10.91 -1.46 1.47
CA THR A 145 -10.56 -2.80 0.98
C THR A 145 -11.81 -3.67 0.87
N THR A 146 -12.62 -3.70 1.93
CA THR A 146 -13.88 -4.44 2.01
C THR A 146 -14.84 -4.04 0.89
N LEU A 147 -15.07 -2.73 0.67
CA LEU A 147 -15.99 -2.23 -0.35
C LEU A 147 -15.45 -2.33 -1.78
N SER A 148 -14.12 -2.33 -1.95
CA SER A 148 -13.54 -2.55 -3.29
C SER A 148 -13.57 -4.01 -3.73
N ALA A 149 -13.57 -4.95 -2.78
CA ALA A 149 -13.60 -6.40 -3.02
C ALA A 149 -15.05 -6.90 -3.25
N ASP A 150 -15.80 -6.18 -4.08
CA ASP A 150 -17.14 -6.54 -4.50
C ASP A 150 -17.09 -7.75 -5.47
N PRO A 151 -17.82 -8.84 -5.23
CA PRO A 151 -17.78 -10.04 -6.07
C PRO A 151 -18.25 -9.79 -7.52
N ASP A 152 -19.08 -8.78 -7.75
CA ASP A 152 -19.63 -8.45 -9.09
C ASP A 152 -18.75 -7.46 -9.86
N ARG A 153 -17.61 -7.06 -9.28
CA ARG A 153 -16.69 -6.06 -9.86
C ARG A 153 -15.26 -6.58 -9.90
N LEU A 154 -14.50 -6.14 -10.89
CA LEU A 154 -13.08 -6.48 -11.01
C LEU A 154 -12.26 -5.49 -10.18
N LEU A 155 -11.44 -5.99 -9.26
CA LEU A 155 -10.54 -5.18 -8.46
C LEU A 155 -9.44 -4.57 -9.35
N ILE A 156 -9.23 -3.26 -9.26
CA ILE A 156 -8.06 -2.58 -9.85
C ILE A 156 -6.94 -2.56 -8.82
N GLY A 157 -7.25 -2.15 -7.58
CA GLY A 157 -6.33 -2.17 -6.43
C GLY A 157 -7.00 -1.67 -5.15
N ASP A 158 -6.38 -1.88 -4.00
CA ASP A 158 -6.98 -1.61 -2.68
C ASP A 158 -6.52 -0.32 -1.98
N ASP A 159 -5.47 0.35 -2.46
CA ASP A 159 -4.88 1.45 -1.70
C ASP A 159 -4.26 2.61 -2.51
N GLU A 160 -3.54 2.36 -3.61
CA GLU A 160 -2.76 3.40 -4.30
C GLU A 160 -2.93 3.37 -5.84
N HIS A 161 -3.40 4.47 -6.43
CA HIS A 161 -3.67 4.55 -7.87
C HIS A 161 -3.20 5.87 -8.47
N VAL A 162 -3.06 5.89 -9.79
CA VAL A 162 -3.03 7.10 -10.60
C VAL A 162 -4.28 7.18 -11.45
N TRP A 163 -4.81 8.39 -11.61
CA TRP A 163 -5.75 8.73 -12.66
C TRP A 163 -5.02 9.51 -13.75
N THR A 164 -4.91 8.88 -14.91
CA THR A 164 -4.26 9.42 -16.11
C THR A 164 -5.27 9.79 -17.19
N ASP A 165 -4.77 10.33 -18.31
CA ASP A 165 -5.56 10.56 -19.52
C ASP A 165 -6.15 9.27 -20.12
N LEU A 166 -5.64 8.09 -19.72
CA LEU A 166 -6.14 6.78 -20.17
C LEU A 166 -7.21 6.18 -19.24
N GLY A 167 -7.23 6.56 -17.97
CA GLY A 167 -8.08 5.93 -16.97
C GLY A 167 -7.43 5.85 -15.59
N VAL A 168 -7.81 4.84 -14.82
CA VAL A 168 -7.25 4.56 -13.49
C VAL A 168 -6.31 3.38 -13.57
N SER A 169 -5.12 3.47 -12.99
CA SER A 169 -4.15 2.37 -12.92
C SER A 169 -3.57 2.23 -11.51
N ASN A 170 -3.39 0.99 -11.08
CA ASN A 170 -2.82 0.66 -9.78
C ASN A 170 -1.29 0.89 -9.77
N PHE A 171 -0.76 1.33 -8.63
CA PHE A 171 0.69 1.36 -8.39
C PHE A 171 1.27 0.02 -7.98
N GLU A 172 0.44 -0.85 -7.45
CA GLU A 172 0.81 -2.06 -6.74
C GLU A 172 0.44 -3.32 -7.53
N ASP A 173 1.08 -4.43 -7.19
CA ASP A 173 0.78 -5.80 -7.65
C ASP A 173 0.41 -6.72 -6.47
N GLY A 174 0.03 -6.11 -5.35
CA GLY A 174 -0.38 -6.78 -4.13
C GLY A 174 -1.29 -5.91 -3.29
N CYS A 175 -1.85 -6.51 -2.25
CA CYS A 175 -2.68 -5.84 -1.25
C CYS A 175 -2.02 -5.99 0.12
N TYR A 176 -2.12 -4.95 0.96
CA TYR A 176 -1.52 -4.92 2.30
C TYR A 176 -2.56 -4.67 3.38
N ALA A 177 -3.42 -5.67 3.56
CA ALA A 177 -4.61 -5.62 4.38
C ALA A 177 -4.29 -5.62 5.88
N LYS A 178 -5.21 -5.03 6.66
CA LYS A 178 -5.23 -5.13 8.12
C LYS A 178 -5.88 -6.47 8.50
N LEU A 179 -5.36 -7.14 9.52
CA LEU A 179 -5.91 -8.43 9.97
C LEU A 179 -6.62 -8.40 11.32
N ILE A 180 -6.38 -7.39 12.15
CA ILE A 180 -7.05 -7.30 13.45
C ILE A 180 -8.56 -7.21 13.21
N ASP A 181 -9.31 -8.00 13.96
CA ASP A 181 -10.76 -8.12 13.88
C ASP A 181 -11.28 -8.53 12.49
N LEU A 182 -10.45 -9.16 11.63
CA LEU A 182 -10.91 -9.67 10.34
C LEU A 182 -12.01 -10.71 10.55
N ASP A 183 -13.22 -10.37 10.10
CA ASP A 183 -14.34 -11.30 10.02
C ASP A 183 -14.20 -12.12 8.73
N LYS A 184 -13.91 -13.41 8.88
CA LYS A 184 -13.68 -14.31 7.74
C LYS A 184 -14.94 -14.60 6.93
N GLU A 185 -16.12 -14.45 7.52
CA GLU A 185 -17.38 -14.62 6.82
C GLU A 185 -17.74 -13.36 6.03
N ALA A 186 -17.49 -12.19 6.60
CA ALA A 186 -17.73 -10.91 5.94
C ALA A 186 -16.68 -10.58 4.86
N GLU A 187 -15.43 -11.02 5.04
CA GLU A 187 -14.30 -10.74 4.14
C GLU A 187 -13.64 -12.03 3.60
N PRO A 188 -14.39 -12.89 2.89
CA PRO A 188 -13.94 -14.24 2.52
C PRO A 188 -12.74 -14.24 1.56
N VAL A 189 -12.60 -13.20 0.73
CA VAL A 189 -11.45 -13.07 -0.20
C VAL A 189 -10.14 -12.88 0.58
N ILE A 190 -10.13 -11.96 1.55
CA ILE A 190 -8.96 -11.69 2.40
C ILE A 190 -8.66 -12.92 3.26
N ALA A 191 -9.70 -13.55 3.83
CA ALA A 191 -9.56 -14.75 4.64
C ALA A 191 -8.97 -15.93 3.84
N ALA A 192 -9.42 -16.14 2.59
CA ALA A 192 -8.87 -17.18 1.72
C ALA A 192 -7.40 -16.92 1.37
N ALA A 193 -7.05 -15.65 1.14
CA ALA A 193 -5.68 -15.26 0.80
C ALA A 193 -4.68 -15.67 1.90
N LEU A 194 -5.04 -15.70 3.19
CA LEU A 194 -4.16 -16.12 4.30
C LEU A 194 -3.44 -17.47 4.06
N SER A 195 -4.11 -18.40 3.37
CA SER A 195 -3.55 -19.74 3.07
C SER A 195 -2.83 -19.84 1.73
N MET A 196 -2.83 -18.78 0.93
CA MET A 196 -2.26 -18.82 -0.41
C MET A 196 -0.74 -18.69 -0.38
N LYS A 197 -0.08 -19.28 -1.37
CA LYS A 197 1.35 -19.11 -1.57
C LYS A 197 1.63 -17.67 -1.99
N GLY A 198 2.71 -17.08 -1.50
CA GLY A 198 3.07 -15.71 -1.84
C GLY A 198 2.88 -14.74 -0.67
N THR A 199 2.24 -15.17 0.40
CA THR A 199 1.76 -14.27 1.43
C THR A 199 2.81 -13.99 2.51
N LEU A 200 2.69 -12.84 3.14
CA LEU A 200 3.56 -12.38 4.22
C LEU A 200 2.68 -11.84 5.35
N ILE A 201 2.79 -12.44 6.53
CA ILE A 201 2.06 -12.05 7.73
C ILE A 201 2.98 -11.24 8.63
N GLU A 202 2.48 -10.13 9.16
CA GLU A 202 3.25 -9.21 9.98
C GLU A 202 2.54 -8.95 11.31
N ASN A 203 3.24 -9.29 12.40
CA ASN A 203 2.84 -9.06 13.80
C ASN A 203 1.55 -9.75 14.28
N VAL A 204 1.02 -10.74 13.56
CA VAL A 204 -0.12 -11.54 14.06
C VAL A 204 0.39 -12.68 14.96
N PRO A 205 -0.11 -12.81 16.20
CA PRO A 205 0.26 -13.90 17.09
C PRO A 205 -0.49 -15.20 16.76
N PRO A 206 0.06 -16.37 17.15
CA PRO A 206 -0.68 -17.62 17.14
C PRO A 206 -1.70 -17.66 18.29
N LEU A 207 -2.69 -18.56 18.20
CA LEU A 207 -3.58 -18.84 19.34
C LEU A 207 -2.79 -19.27 20.60
N PRO A 208 -3.29 -18.98 21.82
CA PRO A 208 -2.62 -19.34 23.06
C PRO A 208 -2.24 -20.82 23.14
N GLY A 209 -0.99 -21.09 23.51
CA GLY A 209 -0.46 -22.45 23.67
C GLY A 209 0.05 -23.10 22.38
N LYS A 210 0.05 -22.39 21.25
CA LYS A 210 0.58 -22.89 19.97
C LYS A 210 1.85 -22.12 19.53
N PRO A 211 2.94 -22.82 19.14
CA PRO A 211 4.10 -22.17 18.53
C PRO A 211 3.78 -21.60 17.15
N ILE A 212 4.38 -20.46 16.80
CA ILE A 212 4.15 -19.81 15.49
C ILE A 212 4.62 -20.69 14.32
N GLU A 213 5.66 -21.49 14.54
CA GLU A 213 6.26 -22.39 13.57
C GLU A 213 5.33 -23.56 13.16
N GLU A 214 4.39 -23.92 14.03
CA GLU A 214 3.41 -25.00 13.82
C GLU A 214 2.02 -24.44 13.48
N THR A 215 1.87 -23.11 13.46
CA THR A 215 0.59 -22.45 13.28
C THR A 215 0.23 -22.36 11.80
N ASN A 216 -0.92 -22.93 11.45
CA ASN A 216 -1.53 -22.68 10.16
C ASN A 216 -1.97 -21.20 10.13
N PRO A 217 -1.71 -20.44 9.05
CA PRO A 217 -2.18 -19.06 8.92
C PRO A 217 -3.68 -18.84 9.23
N GLN A 218 -4.53 -19.86 9.01
CA GLN A 218 -5.96 -19.79 9.34
C GLN A 218 -6.26 -19.86 10.84
N GLU A 219 -5.31 -20.26 11.66
CA GLU A 219 -5.46 -20.42 13.10
C GLU A 219 -4.70 -19.34 13.88
N LEU A 220 -4.30 -18.27 13.20
CA LEU A 220 -3.76 -17.08 13.85
C LEU A 220 -4.84 -16.40 14.70
N ASP A 221 -4.42 -15.80 15.81
CA ASP A 221 -5.32 -15.03 16.66
C ASP A 221 -5.50 -13.63 16.05
N LEU A 222 -6.62 -13.45 15.35
CA LEU A 222 -6.97 -12.20 14.67
C LEU A 222 -7.55 -11.15 15.63
N PHE A 223 -7.77 -11.48 16.90
CA PHE A 223 -8.32 -10.56 17.90
C PHE A 223 -7.27 -10.15 18.95
N ASP A 224 -6.08 -10.74 18.91
CA ASP A 224 -4.99 -10.38 19.83
C ASP A 224 -4.15 -9.20 19.32
N GLY A 225 -4.48 -8.01 19.83
CA GLY A 225 -3.74 -6.77 19.63
C GLY A 225 -2.51 -6.57 20.54
N SER A 226 -2.10 -7.57 21.32
CA SER A 226 -1.04 -7.43 22.35
C SER A 226 0.30 -6.93 21.80
N ARG A 227 0.63 -7.28 20.55
CA ARG A 227 1.79 -6.74 19.83
C ARG A 227 1.47 -5.37 19.21
N THR A 228 0.35 -5.28 18.50
CA THR A 228 -0.12 -4.07 17.85
C THR A 228 -1.55 -4.24 17.33
N GLU A 229 -2.33 -3.17 17.36
CA GLU A 229 -3.61 -3.06 16.63
C GLU A 229 -3.43 -2.94 15.11
N ASN A 230 -2.19 -2.81 14.62
CA ASN A 230 -1.88 -2.72 13.20
C ASN A 230 -1.26 -4.03 12.70
N THR A 231 -1.88 -5.16 13.04
CA THR A 231 -1.52 -6.44 12.43
C THR A 231 -1.82 -6.40 10.94
N ARG A 232 -0.91 -6.95 10.14
CA ARG A 232 -0.93 -6.76 8.69
C ARG A 232 -0.64 -8.05 7.94
N PHE A 233 -1.05 -8.03 6.68
CA PHE A 233 -0.89 -9.13 5.77
C PHE A 233 -0.72 -8.62 4.36
N ALA A 234 0.38 -9.01 3.71
CA ALA A 234 0.66 -8.71 2.33
C ALA A 234 0.47 -9.94 1.45
N TYR A 235 -0.20 -9.77 0.32
CA TYR A 235 -0.47 -10.85 -0.61
C TYR A 235 -0.49 -10.34 -2.06
N PRO A 236 -0.04 -11.15 -3.05
CA PRO A 236 -0.11 -10.77 -4.46
C PRO A 236 -1.54 -10.50 -4.90
N LEU A 237 -1.73 -9.54 -5.82
CA LEU A 237 -3.04 -9.14 -6.33
C LEU A 237 -3.79 -10.35 -6.95
N THR A 238 -3.04 -11.29 -7.53
CA THR A 238 -3.54 -12.56 -8.10
C THR A 238 -4.21 -13.51 -7.11
N CYS A 239 -4.09 -13.28 -5.79
CA CYS A 239 -4.86 -14.02 -4.79
C CYS A 239 -6.34 -13.61 -4.77
N ASN A 240 -6.69 -12.45 -5.34
CA ASN A 240 -8.08 -12.05 -5.52
C ASN A 240 -8.69 -12.82 -6.71
N PRO A 241 -9.94 -13.29 -6.60
CA PRO A 241 -10.58 -14.08 -7.65
C PRO A 241 -10.88 -13.28 -8.93
N SER A 242 -11.10 -11.97 -8.79
CA SER A 242 -11.55 -11.08 -9.86
C SER A 242 -10.70 -9.81 -9.87
N VAL A 243 -9.75 -9.73 -10.79
CA VAL A 243 -8.83 -8.59 -10.94
C VAL A 243 -8.93 -8.05 -12.37
N ALA A 244 -8.96 -6.73 -12.51
CA ALA A 244 -8.96 -6.07 -13.81
C ALA A 244 -7.65 -6.32 -14.54
N SER A 245 -7.71 -6.52 -15.87
CA SER A 245 -6.51 -6.77 -16.67
C SER A 245 -5.54 -5.59 -16.56
N GLY A 246 -4.26 -5.90 -16.29
CA GLY A 246 -3.22 -4.88 -16.09
C GLY A 246 -3.44 -4.01 -14.85
N ALA A 247 -4.30 -4.42 -13.91
CA ALA A 247 -4.68 -3.64 -12.74
C ALA A 247 -5.05 -2.18 -13.11
N ALA A 248 -5.83 -2.04 -14.19
CA ALA A 248 -6.26 -0.77 -14.74
C ALA A 248 -7.73 -0.82 -15.16
N GLY A 249 -8.34 0.36 -15.29
CA GLY A 249 -9.71 0.52 -15.74
C GLY A 249 -9.94 1.89 -16.40
N PRO A 250 -11.11 2.10 -17.02
CA PRO A 250 -11.47 3.36 -17.65
C PRO A 250 -11.59 4.51 -16.64
N HIS A 251 -11.89 5.72 -17.12
CA HIS A 251 -12.17 6.84 -16.25
C HIS A 251 -13.31 6.53 -15.26
N PRO A 252 -13.18 6.95 -13.99
CA PRO A 252 -14.16 6.68 -12.97
C PRO A 252 -15.47 7.41 -13.29
N LYS A 253 -16.58 6.69 -13.25
CA LYS A 253 -17.93 7.26 -13.31
C LYS A 253 -18.43 7.65 -11.91
N THR A 254 -17.83 7.06 -10.86
CA THR A 254 -18.22 7.25 -9.46
C THR A 254 -17.00 7.51 -8.58
N ILE A 255 -17.11 8.52 -7.71
CA ILE A 255 -16.15 8.80 -6.64
C ILE A 255 -16.89 8.70 -5.31
N VAL A 256 -16.39 7.84 -4.42
CA VAL A 256 -16.93 7.65 -3.07
C VAL A 256 -15.93 8.18 -2.05
N LEU A 257 -16.39 9.04 -1.15
CA LEU A 257 -15.60 9.54 -0.03
C LEU A 257 -16.04 8.80 1.24
N LEU A 258 -15.24 7.83 1.69
CA LEU A 258 -15.51 7.05 2.89
C LEU A 258 -15.03 7.81 4.13
N THR A 259 -15.92 7.90 5.12
CA THR A 259 -15.63 8.52 6.41
C THR A 259 -16.16 7.65 7.55
N ALA A 260 -15.36 7.49 8.59
CA ALA A 260 -15.76 6.84 9.83
C ALA A 260 -16.14 7.93 10.84
N ASP A 261 -17.38 8.40 10.77
CA ASP A 261 -17.86 9.47 11.64
C ASP A 261 -18.18 8.96 13.04
N ALA A 262 -17.21 9.10 13.94
CA ALA A 262 -17.36 8.74 15.35
C ALA A 262 -18.41 9.57 16.11
N PHE A 263 -18.83 10.73 15.57
CA PHE A 263 -19.84 11.58 16.19
C PHE A 263 -21.27 11.22 15.76
N GLY A 264 -21.44 10.42 14.71
CA GLY A 264 -22.74 10.00 14.20
C GLY A 264 -23.61 11.15 13.69
N VAL A 265 -22.99 12.20 13.15
CA VAL A 265 -23.64 13.41 12.63
C VAL A 265 -23.93 13.28 11.15
N LEU A 266 -23.01 12.70 10.39
CA LEU A 266 -23.14 12.57 8.94
C LEU A 266 -24.22 11.54 8.59
N PRO A 267 -25.04 11.80 7.55
CA PRO A 267 -25.95 10.79 7.04
C PRO A 267 -25.14 9.60 6.47
N PRO A 268 -25.74 8.41 6.37
CA PRO A 268 -25.06 7.24 5.81
C PRO A 268 -24.52 7.45 4.39
N VAL A 269 -25.24 8.21 3.55
CA VAL A 269 -24.84 8.57 2.18
C VAL A 269 -25.31 9.98 1.85
N SER A 270 -24.45 10.77 1.20
CA SER A 270 -24.77 12.08 0.61
C SER A 270 -24.28 12.14 -0.83
N ILE A 271 -25.08 12.78 -1.70
CA ILE A 271 -24.63 13.15 -3.05
C ILE A 271 -24.04 14.55 -2.97
N LEU A 272 -22.76 14.67 -3.35
CA LEU A 272 -22.01 15.92 -3.26
C LEU A 272 -21.95 16.63 -4.60
N SER A 273 -22.07 17.95 -4.57
CA SER A 273 -21.67 18.84 -5.65
C SER A 273 -20.14 18.89 -5.80
N ARG A 274 -19.66 19.46 -6.90
CA ARG A 274 -18.20 19.58 -7.15
C ARG A 274 -17.49 20.38 -6.06
N ASP A 275 -18.08 21.48 -5.62
CA ASP A 275 -17.48 22.35 -4.60
C ASP A 275 -17.40 21.62 -3.24
N GLU A 276 -18.42 20.83 -2.91
CA GLU A 276 -18.42 19.99 -1.70
C GLU A 276 -17.35 18.90 -1.78
N VAL A 277 -17.17 18.26 -2.93
CA VAL A 277 -16.08 17.29 -3.14
C VAL A 277 -14.72 17.95 -2.90
N MET A 278 -14.47 19.11 -3.50
CA MET A 278 -13.21 19.84 -3.29
C MET A 278 -13.02 20.28 -1.84
N TYR A 279 -14.09 20.70 -1.17
CA TYR A 279 -14.07 21.02 0.25
C TYR A 279 -13.65 19.79 1.07
N HIS A 280 -14.30 18.65 0.87
CA HIS A 280 -14.07 17.42 1.62
C HIS A 280 -12.72 16.75 1.33
N LEU A 281 -12.18 16.88 0.11
CA LEU A 281 -10.85 16.38 -0.26
C LEU A 281 -9.70 17.32 0.18
N SER A 282 -10.01 18.54 0.62
CA SER A 282 -8.98 19.47 1.09
C SER A 282 -8.27 18.95 2.34
N PRO A 283 -6.95 19.21 2.51
CA PRO A 283 -6.19 18.73 3.68
C PRO A 283 -6.79 19.14 5.03
N VAL A 284 -7.46 20.30 5.07
CA VAL A 284 -8.10 20.86 6.27
C VAL A 284 -9.38 20.10 6.61
N SER A 285 -10.14 19.67 5.61
CA SER A 285 -11.42 18.98 5.82
C SER A 285 -11.22 17.48 6.07
N LEU A 286 -10.24 16.84 5.41
CA LEU A 286 -9.89 15.44 5.67
C LEU A 286 -9.62 15.23 7.17
N GLN A 287 -8.78 16.04 7.81
CA GLN A 287 -8.51 15.90 9.25
C GLN A 287 -9.77 16.02 10.12
N ASN A 288 -10.70 16.92 9.76
CA ASN A 288 -11.93 17.16 10.51
C ASN A 288 -13.01 16.07 10.28
N LEU A 289 -13.09 15.49 9.09
CA LEU A 289 -13.95 14.33 8.80
C LEU A 289 -13.44 13.05 9.44
N LEU A 290 -12.12 12.94 9.63
CA LEU A 290 -11.44 11.69 9.97
C LEU A 290 -11.17 11.52 11.48
N GLY A 291 -11.76 12.38 12.33
CA GLY A 291 -11.80 12.16 13.78
C GLY A 291 -10.44 12.06 14.48
N ARG A 292 -9.36 12.53 13.86
CA ARG A 292 -8.04 12.60 14.51
C ARG A 292 -7.94 13.90 15.30
N LYS A 293 -7.88 13.77 16.63
CA LYS A 293 -7.25 14.79 17.48
C LYS A 293 -5.76 14.94 17.15
#